data_AF-A0A1H1H7F6-F1
#
_entry.id   AF-A0A1H1H7F6-F1
#
_cell.length_a   1.000
_cell.length_b   1.000
_cell.length_c   1.000
_cell.angle_alpha   90.00
_cell.angle_beta   90.00
_cell.angle_gamma   90.00
#
_symmetry.space_group_name_H-M   'P 1'
#
loop_
_entity.id
_entity.type
_entity.pdbx_description
1 polymer ?
#
loop_
_entity_poly.entity_id
_entity_poly.type
_entity_poly.pdbx_seq_one_letter_code
_entity_poly.pdbx_strand_id
1 'polypeptide(L)' 'MSEFFSWRRSSRTQGQGQCVEVGFAENAVGIRDSKNPLAGLLTVQRAQWRAFLERIRKGNAQR' A
#
# COMPACT_ATOMS: atom_id res chain seq x y z
N MET A 1 -7.17 -17.17 2.75
CA MET A 1 -6.65 -16.19 1.77
C MET A 1 -7.17 -14.84 2.21
N SER A 2 -6.31 -13.89 2.54
CA SER A 2 -6.75 -12.57 3.05
C SER A 2 -7.51 -11.83 1.95
N GLU A 3 -8.75 -11.45 2.21
CA GLU A 3 -9.55 -10.65 1.29
C GLU A 3 -9.25 -9.16 1.53
N PHE A 4 -8.81 -8.46 0.49
CA PHE A 4 -8.47 -7.03 0.56
C PHE A 4 -9.58 -6.20 -0.07
N PHE A 5 -10.08 -5.24 0.70
CA PHE A 5 -11.15 -4.33 0.30
C PHE A 5 -10.64 -2.89 0.19
N SER A 6 -11.45 -2.04 -0.45
CA SER A 6 -11.23 -0.59 -0.50
C SER A 6 -9.87 -0.17 -1.08
N TRP A 7 -9.47 -0.78 -2.20
CA TRP A 7 -8.26 -0.41 -2.93
C TRP A 7 -8.25 1.10 -3.26
N ARG A 8 -7.20 1.79 -2.81
CA ARG A 8 -6.95 3.21 -3.10
C ARG A 8 -5.71 3.38 -3.95
N ARG A 9 -5.85 4.09 -5.06
CA ARG A 9 -4.75 4.55 -5.91
C ARG A 9 -4.05 5.75 -5.29
N SER A 10 -2.73 5.84 -5.50
CA SER A 10 -1.97 7.05 -5.15
C SER A 10 -2.43 8.25 -5.98
N SER A 11 -2.65 9.39 -5.32
CA SER A 11 -3.04 10.66 -5.95
C SER A 11 -1.84 11.51 -6.43
N ARG A 12 -0.61 11.09 -6.14
CA ARG A 12 0.59 11.93 -6.23
C ARG A 12 1.37 11.84 -7.56
N THR A 13 0.83 11.16 -8.58
CA THR A 13 1.47 11.08 -9.91
C THR A 13 0.59 11.78 -10.94
N GLN A 14 1.04 12.93 -11.47
CA GLN A 14 0.47 13.49 -12.71
C GLN A 14 0.99 12.69 -13.91
N GLY A 15 0.09 12.27 -14.81
CA GLY A 15 0.41 11.46 -16.01
C GLY A 15 -0.13 10.02 -15.95
N GLN A 16 0.18 9.20 -16.97
CA GLN A 16 -0.24 7.79 -17.13
C GLN A 16 0.36 6.81 -16.08
N GLY A 17 0.35 7.18 -14.80
CA GLY A 17 1.22 6.61 -13.78
C GLY A 17 0.61 6.53 -12.39
N GLN A 18 -0.60 6.03 -12.24
CA GLN A 18 -1.11 5.58 -10.94
C GLN A 18 -0.49 4.22 -10.60
N CYS A 19 0.83 4.13 -10.40
CA CYS A 19 1.52 2.83 -10.39
C CYS A 19 1.33 1.98 -9.12
N VAL A 20 0.73 2.50 -8.05
CA VAL A 20 0.52 1.74 -6.81
C VAL A 20 -0.91 1.89 -6.27
N GLU A 21 -1.49 0.77 -5.85
CA GLU A 21 -2.72 0.71 -5.04
C GLU A 21 -2.46 0.07 -3.68
N VAL A 22 -3.21 0.54 -2.67
CA VAL A 22 -3.19 -0.02 -1.31
C VAL A 22 -4.59 -0.50 -0.95
N GLY A 23 -4.70 -1.74 -0.50
CA GLY A 23 -5.93 -2.40 -0.08
C GLY A 23 -5.84 -2.87 1.37
N PHE A 24 -6.98 -2.96 2.04
CA PHE A 24 -7.05 -3.25 3.47
C PHE A 24 -7.82 -4.55 3.73
N ALA A 25 -7.24 -5.42 4.55
CA ALA A 25 -7.89 -6.58 5.15
C ALA A 25 -7.95 -6.39 6.67
N GLU A 26 -8.60 -7.29 7.40
CA GLU A 26 -8.74 -7.21 8.86
C GLU A 26 -7.40 -6.96 9.56
N ASN A 27 -6.41 -7.83 9.31
CA ASN A 27 -5.10 -7.78 9.96
C ASN A 27 -3.92 -7.47 9.02
N ALA A 28 -4.21 -7.15 7.76
CA ALA A 28 -3.18 -6.96 6.74
C ALA A 28 -3.46 -5.76 5.82
N VAL A 29 -2.40 -5.29 5.18
CA VAL A 29 -2.42 -4.28 4.13
C VAL A 29 -1.74 -4.88 2.91
N GLY A 30 -2.44 -4.82 1.77
CA GLY A 30 -1.95 -5.27 0.47
C GLY A 30 -1.48 -4.07 -0.34
N ILE A 31 -0.33 -4.21 -0.97
CA ILE A 31 0.28 -3.18 -1.82
C ILE A 31 0.57 -3.84 -3.16
N ARG A 32 0.09 -3.25 -4.26
CA ARG A 32 0.31 -3.82 -5.59
C ARG A 32 0.57 -2.75 -6.63
N ASP A 33 1.15 -3.20 -7.74
CA ASP A 33 1.23 -2.39 -8.95
C ASP A 33 -0.16 -2.28 -9.59
N SER A 34 -0.66 -1.06 -9.79
CA SER A 34 -2.01 -0.88 -10.37
C SER A 34 -2.10 -1.24 -11.84
N LYS A 35 -0.96 -1.24 -12.57
CA LYS A 35 -0.88 -1.59 -13.99
C LYS A 35 -0.79 -3.10 -14.18
N ASN A 36 -0.29 -3.83 -13.18
CA ASN A 36 -0.22 -5.28 -13.20
C ASN A 36 -0.72 -5.91 -11.87
N PRO A 37 -2.04 -5.83 -11.59
CA PRO A 37 -2.60 -6.31 -10.33
C PRO A 37 -2.53 -7.84 -10.16
N LEU A 38 -2.30 -8.57 -11.26
CA LEU A 38 -2.18 -10.04 -11.26
C LEU A 38 -0.74 -10.53 -11.07
N ALA A 39 0.27 -9.64 -11.17
CA ALA A 39 1.67 -10.00 -10.89
C ALA A 39 1.94 -10.28 -9.40
N GLY A 40 0.94 -10.06 -8.54
CA GLY A 40 1.02 -10.30 -7.12
C GLY A 40 0.93 -9.01 -6.31
N LEU A 41 0.97 -9.17 -4.99
CA LEU A 41 0.89 -8.08 -4.04
C LEU A 41 1.80 -8.34 -2.85
N LEU A 42 2.44 -7.27 -2.38
CA LEU A 42 3.17 -7.28 -1.11
C LEU A 42 2.15 -7.19 0.02
N THR A 43 2.21 -8.12 0.97
CA THR A 43 1.35 -8.11 2.16
C THR A 43 2.17 -7.77 3.38
N VAL A 44 1.69 -6.80 4.17
CA VAL A 44 2.28 -6.45 5.47
C VAL A 44 1.21 -6.48 6.56
N GLN A 45 1.62 -6.66 7.81
CA GLN A 45 0.67 -6.58 8.92
C GLN A 45 0.16 -5.15 9.08
N ARG A 46 -1.12 -5.00 9.43
CA ARG A 46 -1.76 -3.68 9.63
C ARG A 46 -1.05 -2.84 10.70
N ALA A 47 -0.54 -3.46 11.77
CA ALA A 47 0.21 -2.79 12.81
C ALA A 47 1.55 -2.22 12.30
N GLN A 48 2.28 -3.01 11.50
CA GLN A 48 3.54 -2.59 10.89
C GLN A 48 3.33 -1.46 9.89
N TRP A 49 2.29 -1.53 9.07
CA TRP A 49 1.92 -0.46 8.14
C TRP A 49 1.66 0.87 8.86
N ARG A 50 0.93 0.85 9.98
CA ARG A 50 0.69 2.05 10.80
C ARG A 50 2.00 2.60 11.37
N ALA A 51 2.84 1.75 11.96
CA ALA A 51 4.13 2.17 12.50
C ALA A 51 5.04 2.79 11.43
N PHE A 52 5.05 2.20 10.23
CA PHE A 52 5.79 2.71 9.08
C PHE A 52 5.31 4.10 8.65
N LEU A 53 4.00 4.29 8.51
CA LEU A 53 3.43 5.59 8.15
C LEU A 53 3.72 6.67 9.20
N GLU A 54 3.63 6.36 10.49
CA GLU A 54 3.99 7.31 11.55
C GLU A 54 5.48 7.67 11.51
N ARG A 55 6.36 6.72 11.19
CA ARG A 55 7.80 7.01 11.01
C ARG A 55 8.04 7.94 9.83
N ILE A 56 7.39 7.70 8.68
CA ILE A 56 7.49 8.60 7.51
C ILE A 56 6.99 10.00 7.87
N ARG A 57 5.83 10.10 8.53
CA ARG A 57 5.24 11.40 8.91
C ARG A 57 6.15 12.21 9.83
N LYS A 58 6.91 11.53 10.68
CA LYS A 58 7.92 12.14 11.57
C LYS A 58 9.26 12.44 10.89
N GLY A 59 9.43 12.12 9.59
CA GLY A 59 10.69 12.29 8.87
C GLY A 59 11.75 11.23 9.18
N ASN A 60 11.39 10.16 9.90
CA ASN A 60 12.30 9.13 10.41
C ASN A 60 12.20 7.82 9.61
N ALA A 61 11.95 7.93 8.31
CA ALA A 61 12.04 6.80 7.40
C ALA A 61 13.52 6.45 7.22
N GLN A 62 13.91 5.24 7.64
CA GLN A 62 15.24 4.72 7.30
C GLN A 62 15.25 4.41 5.80
N ARG A 63 16.32 4.83 5.14
CA ARG A 63 16.50 4.74 3.69
C ARG A 63 17.07 3.38 3.30
#